data_AF-A0A842MA99-F1
#
_entry.id   AF-A0A842MA99-F1
#
_cell.length_a   1.000
_cell.length_b   1.000
_cell.length_c   1.000
_cell.angle_alpha   90.00
_cell.angle_beta   90.00
_cell.angle_gamma   90.00
#
_symmetry.space_group_name_H-M   'P 1'
#
loop_
_entity.id
_entity.type
_entity.pdbx_description
1 polymer ?
#
loop_
_entity_poly.entity_id
_entity_poly.type
_entity_poly.pdbx_seq_one_letter_code
_entity_poly.pdbx_strand_id
1 'polypeptide(L)'
;MGDYESGTATFISILFGIVMFLFFDGVFIFVFVGFIATYLTREDDRSSSVGAIATLILAIILFIYDMIMGPEMPYWISSMLGVDMFSFVVGFLLTCFLAVCLGGLGGFLAVKASRWGKVEQAG
;
A
#
# COMPACT_ATOMS: atom_id res chain seq x y z
N MET A 1 -15.00 15.41 7.52
CA MET A 1 -13.91 14.86 6.68
C MET A 1 -12.71 14.54 7.55
N GLY A 2 -11.79 13.67 7.11
CA GLY A 2 -10.58 13.35 7.87
C GLY A 2 -9.77 14.61 8.18
N ASP A 3 -9.40 14.76 9.46
CA ASP A 3 -8.76 15.98 9.99
C ASP A 3 -7.31 15.71 10.43
N TYR A 4 -6.70 14.69 9.82
CA TYR A 4 -5.37 14.23 10.18
C TYR A 4 -4.30 14.83 9.26
N GLU A 5 -3.17 15.17 9.86
CA GLU A 5 -1.94 15.48 9.14
C GLU A 5 -1.50 14.26 8.32
N SER A 6 -0.94 14.50 7.11
CA SER A 6 -0.58 13.47 6.14
C SER A 6 0.24 12.32 6.74
N GLY A 7 1.18 12.62 7.64
CA GLY A 7 1.97 11.60 8.34
C GLY A 7 1.15 10.71 9.26
N THR A 8 0.20 11.29 10.02
CA THR A 8 -0.67 10.54 10.94
C THR A 8 -1.66 9.67 10.16
N ALA A 9 -2.24 10.21 9.08
CA ALA A 9 -3.11 9.45 8.18
C ALA A 9 -2.37 8.26 7.54
N THR A 10 -1.12 8.49 7.13
CA THR A 10 -0.24 7.44 6.60
C THR A 10 0.00 6.36 7.64
N PHE A 11 0.38 6.72 8.86
CA PHE A 11 0.63 5.76 9.94
C PHE A 11 -0.61 4.88 10.25
N ILE A 12 -1.78 5.50 10.38
CA ILE A 12 -3.04 4.78 10.64
C ILE A 12 -3.38 3.83 9.49
N SER A 13 -3.18 4.27 8.24
CA SER A 13 -3.46 3.44 7.07
C SER A 13 -2.53 2.23 6.96
N ILE A 14 -1.26 2.36 7.37
CA ILE A 14 -0.30 1.25 7.41
C ILE A 14 -0.74 0.22 8.46
N LEU A 15 -1.14 0.67 9.65
CA LEU A 15 -1.63 -0.23 10.69
C LEU A 15 -2.88 -0.99 10.24
N PHE A 16 -3.80 -0.30 9.55
CA PHE A 16 -4.94 -0.95 8.92
C PHE A 16 -4.52 -1.96 7.84
N GLY A 17 -3.53 -1.61 7.01
CA GLY A 17 -2.96 -2.47 5.98
C GLY A 17 -2.37 -3.76 6.53
N ILE A 18 -1.61 -3.69 7.62
CA ILE A 18 -1.05 -4.87 8.30
C ILE A 18 -2.16 -5.78 8.82
N VAL A 19 -3.19 -5.22 9.45
CA VAL A 19 -4.34 -6.00 9.91
C VAL A 19 -5.02 -6.67 8.70
N MET A 20 -5.26 -5.94 7.62
CA MET A 20 -5.86 -6.49 6.40
C MET A 20 -5.04 -7.63 5.79
N PHE A 21 -3.71 -7.51 5.80
CA PHE A 21 -2.80 -8.53 5.29
C PHE A 21 -2.94 -9.88 6.02
N LEU A 22 -3.31 -9.87 7.31
CA LEU A 22 -3.58 -11.10 8.05
C LEU A 22 -4.88 -11.82 7.63
N PHE A 23 -5.82 -11.10 6.99
CA PHE A 23 -7.12 -11.65 6.60
C PHE A 23 -7.29 -11.84 5.09
N PHE A 24 -6.51 -11.13 4.27
CA PHE A 24 -6.63 -11.12 2.82
C PHE A 24 -5.28 -11.35 2.16
N ASP A 25 -5.21 -12.32 1.26
CA ASP A 25 -3.97 -12.73 0.60
C ASP A 25 -3.91 -12.14 -0.82
N GLY A 26 -3.83 -10.80 -0.92
CA GLY A 26 -4.04 -10.13 -2.21
C GLY A 26 -3.41 -8.75 -2.38
N VAL A 27 -2.95 -8.50 -3.60
CA VAL A 27 -2.36 -7.22 -4.04
C VAL A 27 -3.34 -6.05 -3.94
N PHE A 28 -4.64 -6.33 -3.81
CA PHE A 28 -5.68 -5.31 -3.63
C PHE A 28 -5.57 -4.55 -2.30
N ILE A 29 -4.87 -5.08 -1.29
CA ILE A 29 -4.65 -4.39 -0.01
C ILE A 29 -4.02 -3.01 -0.25
N PHE A 30 -3.09 -2.89 -1.20
CA PHE A 30 -2.48 -1.62 -1.53
C PHE A 30 -3.50 -0.57 -2.00
N VAL A 31 -4.52 -0.97 -2.76
CA VAL A 31 -5.58 -0.06 -3.20
C VAL A 31 -6.38 0.47 -1.99
N PHE A 32 -6.74 -0.42 -1.06
CA PHE A 32 -7.48 -0.03 0.14
C PHE A 32 -6.65 0.86 1.08
N VAL A 33 -5.39 0.50 1.30
CA VAL A 33 -4.47 1.29 2.13
C VAL A 33 -4.24 2.67 1.53
N GLY A 34 -3.97 2.75 0.24
CA GLY A 34 -3.82 4.02 -0.47
C GLY A 34 -5.08 4.88 -0.43
N PHE A 35 -6.26 4.26 -0.55
CA PHE A 35 -7.55 4.94 -0.40
C PHE A 35 -7.72 5.51 1.01
N ILE A 36 -7.51 4.70 2.05
CA ILE A 36 -7.70 5.09 3.45
C ILE A 36 -6.72 6.21 3.82
N ALA A 37 -5.45 6.10 3.43
CA ALA A 37 -4.42 7.11 3.69
C ALA A 37 -4.85 8.49 3.14
N THR A 38 -5.21 8.54 1.86
CA THR A 38 -5.63 9.78 1.21
C THR A 38 -6.98 10.28 1.72
N TYR A 39 -7.91 9.38 2.06
CA TYR A 39 -9.22 9.75 2.58
C TYR A 39 -9.16 10.37 3.98
N LEU A 40 -8.26 9.87 4.84
CA LEU A 40 -8.04 10.38 6.21
C LEU A 40 -7.27 11.69 6.24
N THR A 41 -6.45 11.97 5.22
CA THR A 41 -5.68 13.20 5.13
C THR A 41 -6.60 14.41 4.98
N ARG A 42 -6.25 15.51 5.66
CA ARG A 42 -6.90 16.82 5.51
C ARG A 42 -7.04 17.24 4.05
N GLU A 43 -8.11 17.97 3.76
CA GLU A 43 -8.46 18.33 2.39
C GLU A 43 -7.40 19.18 1.70
N ASP A 44 -6.72 20.06 2.44
CA ASP A 44 -5.69 20.95 1.92
C ASP A 44 -4.45 20.19 1.44
N ASP A 45 -4.12 19.07 2.09
CA ASP A 45 -2.96 18.23 1.78
C ASP A 45 -3.36 16.94 1.02
N ARG A 46 -4.65 16.78 0.68
CA ARG A 46 -5.18 15.55 0.12
C ARG A 46 -4.70 15.38 -1.32
N SER A 47 -3.81 14.41 -1.53
CA SER A 47 -3.30 14.04 -2.84
C SER A 47 -3.22 12.52 -3.02
N SER A 48 -3.32 12.07 -4.28
CA SER A 48 -3.04 10.69 -4.67
C SER A 48 -1.60 10.27 -4.31
N SER A 49 -0.67 11.23 -4.25
CA SER A 49 0.70 10.98 -3.80
C SER A 49 0.79 10.47 -2.35
N VAL A 50 -0.11 10.90 -1.46
CA VAL A 50 -0.14 10.43 -0.06
C VAL A 50 -0.42 8.92 -0.03
N GLY A 51 -1.40 8.47 -0.80
CA GLY A 51 -1.74 7.05 -0.92
C GLY A 51 -0.60 6.23 -1.52
N ALA A 52 0.08 6.75 -2.54
CA ALA A 52 1.24 6.09 -3.16
C ALA A 52 2.44 5.96 -2.20
N ILE A 53 2.70 6.99 -1.40
CA ILE A 53 3.79 6.97 -0.39
C ILE A 53 3.44 5.98 0.72
N ALA A 54 2.20 6.00 1.22
CA ALA A 54 1.74 5.10 2.27
C ALA A 54 1.89 3.62 1.88
N THR A 55 1.49 3.27 0.66
CA THR A 55 1.62 1.89 0.17
C THR A 55 3.05 1.50 -0.16
N LEU A 56 3.89 2.43 -0.61
CA LEU A 56 5.31 2.17 -0.82
C LEU A 56 5.99 1.81 0.52
N ILE A 57 5.70 2.55 1.58
CA ILE A 57 6.21 2.23 2.92
C ILE A 57 5.71 0.85 3.37
N LEU A 58 4.42 0.58 3.22
CA LEU A 58 3.85 -0.72 3.56
C LEU A 58 4.50 -1.87 2.76
N ALA A 59 4.71 -1.68 1.46
CA ALA A 59 5.32 -2.68 0.59
C ALA A 59 6.77 -2.99 1.01
N ILE A 60 7.54 -1.98 1.41
CA ILE A 60 8.89 -2.20 1.95
C ILE A 60 8.85 -3.03 3.24
N ILE A 61 7.91 -2.73 4.14
CA ILE A 61 7.73 -3.47 5.39
C ILE A 61 7.36 -4.93 5.12
N LEU A 62 6.38 -5.16 4.24
CA LEU A 62 5.95 -6.51 3.86
C LEU A 62 7.05 -7.29 3.16
N PHE A 63 7.80 -6.64 2.27
CA PHE A 63 8.92 -7.29 1.59
C PHE A 63 10.02 -7.74 2.57
N ILE A 64 10.33 -6.92 3.58
CA ILE A 64 11.28 -7.31 4.65
C ILE A 64 10.71 -8.47 5.49
N TYR A 65 9.41 -8.43 5.78
CA TYR A 65 8.74 -9.52 6.51
C TYR A 65 8.79 -10.85 5.75
N ASP A 66 8.47 -10.84 4.45
CA ASP A 66 8.50 -12.04 3.60
C ASP A 66 9.93 -12.56 3.40
N MET A 67 10.93 -11.67 3.43
CA MET A 67 12.35 -12.08 3.43
C MET A 67 12.73 -12.86 4.70
N ILE A 68 12.14 -12.53 5.85
CA ILE A 68 12.41 -13.21 7.14
C ILE A 68 11.64 -14.53 7.23
N MET A 69 10.36 -14.53 6.85
CA MET A 69 9.53 -15.74 6.88
C MET A 69 9.99 -16.78 5.86
N GLY A 70 10.55 -16.33 4.72
CA GLY A 70 11.00 -17.19 3.65
C GLY A 70 9.83 -17.84 2.89
N PRO A 71 10.00 -18.13 1.59
CA PRO A 71 8.95 -18.77 0.83
C PRO A 71 8.81 -20.25 1.24
N GLU A 72 7.58 -20.73 1.39
CA GLU A 72 7.29 -22.16 1.54
C GLU A 72 7.55 -22.88 0.21
N MET A 73 8.80 -23.27 -0.03
CA MET A 73 9.20 -24.02 -1.22
C MET A 73 9.40 -25.51 -0.92
N PRO A 74 8.97 -26.41 -1.82
CA PRO A 74 9.30 -27.83 -1.74
C PRO A 74 10.82 -28.04 -1.72
N TYR A 75 11.29 -28.95 -0.86
CA TYR A 75 12.71 -29.16 -0.59
C TYR A 75 13.57 -29.41 -1.85
N TRP A 76 13.00 -30.08 -2.86
CA TRP A 76 13.70 -30.37 -4.12
C TRP A 76 13.98 -29.12 -4.98
N ILE A 77 13.16 -28.06 -4.85
CA ILE A 77 13.37 -26.77 -5.51
C ILE A 77 14.37 -25.93 -4.69
N SER A 78 14.21 -25.90 -3.36
CA SER A 78 15.09 -25.12 -2.49
C SER A 78 16.53 -25.61 -2.50
N SER A 79 16.77 -26.92 -2.68
CA SER A 79 18.13 -27.48 -2.76
C SER A 79 18.88 -27.13 -4.06
N MET A 80 18.16 -26.67 -5.09
CA MET A 80 18.74 -26.27 -6.38
C MET A 80 18.83 -24.75 -6.56
N LEU A 81 18.14 -23.97 -5.72
CA LEU A 81 18.11 -22.52 -5.78
C LEU A 81 19.15 -21.91 -4.85
N GLY A 82 20.17 -21.27 -5.43
CA GLY A 82 21.01 -20.30 -4.73
C GLY A 82 20.30 -18.94 -4.64
N VAL A 83 20.76 -18.10 -3.71
CA VAL A 83 20.30 -16.70 -3.62
C VAL A 83 20.76 -15.95 -4.88
N ASP A 84 19.82 -15.64 -5.77
CA ASP A 84 20.09 -14.80 -6.93
C ASP A 84 19.79 -13.33 -6.60
N MET A 85 20.86 -12.54 -6.46
CA MET A 85 20.76 -11.11 -6.17
C MET A 85 20.07 -10.34 -7.29
N PHE A 86 20.17 -10.78 -8.54
CA PHE A 86 19.49 -10.09 -9.64
C PHE A 86 17.98 -10.21 -9.53
N SER A 87 17.47 -11.44 -9.39
CA SER A 87 16.04 -11.71 -9.18
C SER A 87 15.51 -11.03 -7.91
N PHE A 88 16.30 -10.98 -6.84
CA PHE A 88 15.93 -10.27 -5.61
C PHE A 88 15.70 -8.77 -5.84
N VAL A 89 16.65 -8.09 -6.50
CA VAL A 89 16.55 -6.65 -6.77
C VAL A 89 15.39 -6.36 -7.73
N VAL A 90 15.22 -7.17 -8.78
CA VAL A 90 14.11 -7.01 -9.72
C VAL A 90 12.77 -7.22 -9.02
N GLY A 91 12.65 -8.24 -8.17
CA GLY A 91 11.46 -8.50 -7.38
C GLY A 91 11.12 -7.33 -6.45
N PHE A 92 12.10 -6.79 -5.72
CA PHE A 92 11.91 -5.61 -4.87
C PHE A 92 11.41 -4.39 -5.65
N LEU A 93 12.04 -4.09 -6.80
CA LEU A 93 11.66 -2.96 -7.65
C LEU A 93 10.23 -3.13 -8.21
N LEU A 94 9.88 -4.33 -8.66
CA LEU A 94 8.54 -4.63 -9.15
C LEU A 94 7.49 -4.48 -8.05
N THR A 95 7.77 -4.96 -6.84
CA THR A 95 6.86 -4.80 -5.69
C THR A 95 6.66 -3.32 -5.35
N CYS A 96 7.72 -2.52 -5.32
CA CYS A 96 7.63 -1.08 -5.08
C CYS A 96 6.81 -0.39 -6.18
N PHE A 97 7.06 -0.73 -7.45
CA PHE A 97 6.34 -0.17 -8.58
C PHE A 97 4.84 -0.49 -8.52
N LEU A 98 4.49 -1.75 -8.26
CA LEU A 98 3.09 -2.17 -8.10
C LEU A 98 2.42 -1.47 -6.92
N ALA A 99 3.10 -1.34 -5.79
CA ALA A 99 2.57 -0.68 -4.60
C ALA A 99 2.27 0.81 -4.86
N VAL A 100 3.16 1.51 -5.57
CA VAL A 100 2.96 2.92 -5.96
C VAL A 100 1.78 3.05 -6.92
N CYS A 101 1.71 2.20 -7.95
CA CYS A 101 0.60 2.23 -8.91
C CYS A 101 -0.75 1.97 -8.23
N LEU A 102 -0.85 0.90 -7.45
CA LEU A 102 -2.10 0.50 -6.79
C LEU A 102 -2.50 1.44 -5.66
N GLY A 103 -1.54 1.90 -4.85
CA GLY A 103 -1.81 2.89 -3.81
C GLY A 103 -2.15 4.26 -4.35
N GLY A 104 -1.50 4.68 -5.44
CA GLY A 104 -1.83 5.89 -6.18
C GLY A 104 -3.25 5.84 -6.75
N LEU A 105 -3.65 4.68 -7.33
CA LEU A 105 -5.03 4.44 -7.78
C LEU A 105 -6.03 4.53 -6.62
N GLY A 106 -5.74 3.90 -5.48
CA GLY A 106 -6.54 4.03 -4.26
C GLY A 106 -6.69 5.48 -3.80
N GLY A 107 -5.58 6.22 -3.77
CA GLY A 107 -5.56 7.64 -3.42
C GLY A 107 -6.35 8.50 -4.41
N PHE A 108 -6.28 8.21 -5.72
CA PHE A 108 -7.06 8.91 -6.74
C PHE A 108 -8.57 8.70 -6.54
N LEU A 109 -8.99 7.46 -6.24
CA LEU A 109 -10.37 7.15 -5.93
C LEU A 109 -10.85 7.91 -4.68
N ALA A 110 -10.02 8.02 -3.65
CA ALA A 110 -10.33 8.78 -2.42
C ALA A 110 -10.53 10.28 -2.70
N VAL A 111 -9.67 10.88 -3.52
CA VAL A 111 -9.83 12.28 -3.96
C VAL A 111 -11.14 12.47 -4.70
N LYS A 112 -11.47 11.58 -5.64
CA LYS A 112 -12.70 11.66 -6.42
C LYS A 112 -13.95 11.48 -5.55
N ALA A 113 -13.95 10.51 -4.64
CA ALA A 113 -15.04 10.24 -3.70
C ALA A 113 -15.30 11.45 -2.79
N SER A 114 -14.24 12.10 -2.29
CA SER A 114 -14.36 13.32 -1.49
C SER A 114 -15.01 14.48 -2.25
N ARG A 115 -14.68 14.65 -3.54
CA ARG A 115 -15.28 15.70 -4.37
C ARG A 115 -16.75 15.46 -4.64
N TRP A 116 -17.15 14.22 -4.92
CA TRP A 116 -18.55 13.87 -5.13
C TRP A 116 -19.40 14.09 -3.88
N GLY A 117 -18.89 13.74 -2.69
CA GLY A 117 -19.60 14.02 -1.43
C GLY A 117 -19.87 15.52 -1.18
N LYS A 118 -19.00 16.42 -1.68
CA LYS A 118 -19.23 17.87 -1.58
C LYS A 118 -20.32 18.37 -2.52
N VAL A 119 -20.44 17.79 -3.71
CA VAL A 119 -21.48 18.18 -4.69
C VAL A 119 -22.88 17.82 -4.17
N GLU A 120 -23.00 16.69 -3.47
CA GLU A 120 -24.27 16.22 -2.93
C GLU A 120 -24.75 17.00 -1.69
N GLN A 121 -23.83 17.62 -0.92
CA GLN A 121 -24.19 18.47 0.22
C GLN A 121 -24.43 19.95 -0.11
N ALA A 122 -24.17 20.36 -1.36
CA ALA A 122 -24.34 21.73 -1.83
C ALA A 122 -25.57 21.94 -2.74
N GLY A 123 -26.34 20.87 -3.01
CA GLY A 123 -27.63 20.90 -3.72
C GLY A 123 -28.79 20.67 -2.77
#